data_AF-A0A964VTP4-F1
#
_entry.id   AF-A0A964VTP4-F1
#
_cell.length_a   1.000
_cell.length_b   1.000
_cell.length_c   1.000
_cell.angle_alpha   90.00
_cell.angle_beta   90.00
_cell.angle_gamma   90.00
#
_symmetry.space_group_name_H-M   'P 1'
#
loop_
_entity.id
_entity.type
_entity.pdbx_description
1 polymer ?
#
loop_
_entity_poly.entity_id
_entity_poly.type
_entity_poly.pdbx_seq_one_letter_code
_entity_poly.pdbx_strand_id
1 'polypeptide(L)'
;MNSTTVTVIVALIIGLGGGYFIRSNQIPATGTHMMPNGTTMTDTMAGMTSELEGKYGDEFDKAFIQGMIVHHEGAVEMAQQALQSAKHAEIKQMAKEIIDAQTGEINTMRGWLQSWYSIQPSTDI
;
A
#
# COMPACT_ATOMS: atom_id res chain seq x y z
N MET A 1 23.59 -14.98 18.84
CA MET A 1 22.63 -15.30 17.77
C MET A 1 21.50 -14.27 17.80
N ASN A 2 21.55 -13.32 16.84
CA ASN A 2 20.42 -12.72 16.11
C ASN A 2 19.43 -11.82 16.86
N SER A 3 19.88 -10.67 17.36
CA SER A 3 19.02 -9.56 17.82
C SER A 3 18.86 -8.47 16.75
N THR A 4 18.75 -8.88 15.48
CA THR A 4 18.64 -7.96 14.32
C THR A 4 17.34 -8.16 13.52
N THR A 5 16.55 -9.18 13.86
CA THR A 5 15.38 -9.60 13.05
C THR A 5 14.07 -8.92 13.48
N VAL A 6 14.01 -8.33 14.68
CA VAL A 6 12.72 -7.82 15.23
C VAL A 6 12.45 -6.34 14.89
N THR A 7 13.41 -5.60 14.35
CA THR A 7 13.23 -4.16 14.08
C THR A 7 12.50 -3.85 12.78
N VAL A 8 12.17 -4.82 11.93
CA VAL A 8 11.63 -4.54 10.57
C VAL A 8 10.10 -4.57 10.49
N ILE A 9 9.38 -5.03 11.52
CA ILE A 9 7.92 -5.29 11.39
C ILE A 9 7.02 -4.05 11.67
N VAL A 10 7.57 -2.88 11.99
CA VAL A 10 6.75 -1.67 12.26
C VAL A 10 7.25 -0.44 11.52
N ALA A 11 7.41 -0.55 10.20
CA ALA A 11 7.62 0.61 9.32
C ALA A 11 6.35 0.96 8.53
N LEU A 12 5.17 0.86 9.15
CA LEU A 12 3.90 1.22 8.53
C LEU A 12 3.36 2.61 8.89
N ILE A 13 4.04 3.38 9.75
CA ILE A 13 3.71 4.79 9.94
C ILE A 13 5.00 5.57 10.16
N ILE A 14 5.14 6.66 9.40
CA ILE A 14 6.14 7.75 9.52
C ILE A 14 7.41 7.54 8.69
N GLY A 15 7.49 8.35 7.64
CA GLY A 15 8.73 8.63 6.96
C GLY A 15 9.80 9.15 7.93
N LEU A 16 10.93 8.46 7.97
CA LEU A 16 12.20 8.99 8.46
C LEU A 16 13.30 8.37 7.62
N GLY A 17 13.57 9.01 6.48
CA GLY A 17 14.65 8.58 5.60
C GLY A 17 15.07 9.59 4.54
N GLY A 18 14.65 10.86 4.61
CA GLY A 18 15.20 11.89 3.74
C GLY A 18 14.27 13.09 3.56
N GLY A 19 14.78 14.29 3.86
CA GLY A 19 14.24 15.53 3.32
C GLY A 19 13.47 16.42 4.29
N TYR A 20 14.23 17.23 5.03
CA TYR A 20 14.02 18.67 5.24
C TYR A 20 12.58 19.21 5.38
N PHE A 21 12.33 19.80 6.55
CA PHE A 21 11.30 20.81 6.82
C PHE A 21 10.87 21.61 5.57
N ILE A 22 9.63 21.44 5.12
CA ILE A 22 8.93 22.44 4.31
C ILE A 22 7.78 23.02 5.15
N ARG A 23 7.98 24.31 5.46
CA ARG A 23 7.02 25.30 5.96
C ARG A 23 5.65 25.13 5.28
N SER A 24 4.61 25.06 6.09
CA SER A 24 3.21 25.12 5.67
C SER A 24 2.94 26.29 4.73
N ASN A 25 2.47 26.00 3.52
CA ASN A 25 1.50 26.82 2.81
C ASN A 25 0.73 25.93 1.84
N GLN A 26 -0.54 25.66 2.21
CA GLN A 26 -1.64 25.20 1.36
C GLN A 26 -1.27 24.11 0.34
N ILE A 27 -1.36 22.85 0.76
CA ILE A 27 -1.49 21.73 -0.17
C ILE A 27 -2.89 21.84 -0.79
N PRO A 28 -3.03 22.14 -2.10
CA PRO A 28 -4.31 21.97 -2.76
C PRO A 28 -4.63 20.47 -2.72
N ALA A 29 -5.87 20.12 -2.44
CA ALA A 29 -6.37 18.75 -2.55
C ALA A 29 -6.37 18.29 -4.03
N THR A 30 -5.20 18.09 -4.62
CA THR A 30 -5.05 17.44 -5.92
C THR A 30 -4.80 15.97 -5.68
N GLY A 31 -5.88 15.18 -5.70
CA GLY A 31 -5.77 13.75 -5.46
C GLY A 31 -7.05 12.93 -5.61
N THR A 32 -8.06 13.37 -6.36
CA THR A 32 -9.12 12.45 -6.81
C THR A 32 -8.61 11.68 -8.02
N HIS A 33 -7.60 10.82 -7.83
CA HIS A 33 -7.31 9.81 -8.84
C HIS A 33 -8.38 8.73 -8.68
N MET A 34 -9.27 8.65 -9.67
CA MET A 34 -10.24 7.57 -9.74
C MET A 34 -9.49 6.32 -10.17
N MET A 35 -9.59 5.28 -9.35
CA MET A 35 -9.15 3.95 -9.69
C MET A 35 -9.92 3.45 -10.92
N PRO A 36 -9.41 2.44 -11.68
CA PRO A 36 -10.12 1.87 -12.83
C PRO A 36 -11.54 1.38 -12.53
N ASN A 37 -11.85 1.09 -11.25
CA ASN A 37 -13.16 0.69 -10.75
C ASN A 37 -14.12 1.86 -10.42
N GLY A 38 -13.72 3.11 -10.68
CA GLY A 38 -14.54 4.31 -10.45
C GLY A 38 -14.57 4.84 -9.01
N THR A 39 -13.80 4.27 -8.09
CA THR A 39 -13.70 4.74 -6.69
C THR A 39 -12.43 5.55 -6.44
N THR A 40 -12.41 6.41 -5.42
CA THR A 40 -11.17 7.05 -4.96
C THR A 40 -10.46 6.17 -3.92
N MET A 41 -9.15 6.33 -3.74
CA MET A 41 -8.43 5.63 -2.65
C MET A 41 -9.02 5.93 -1.28
N THR A 42 -9.55 7.14 -1.06
CA THR A 42 -10.25 7.50 0.18
C THR A 42 -11.50 6.65 0.37
N ASP A 43 -12.29 6.44 -0.68
CA ASP A 43 -13.49 5.61 -0.62
C ASP A 43 -13.14 4.13 -0.40
N THR A 44 -12.07 3.65 -1.04
CA THR A 44 -11.56 2.28 -0.83
C THR A 44 -11.12 2.07 0.62
N MET A 45 -10.40 3.03 1.20
CA MET A 45 -9.96 2.93 2.59
C MET A 45 -11.13 3.03 3.57
N ALA A 46 -12.11 3.90 3.32
CA ALA A 46 -13.32 3.98 4.12
C ALA A 46 -14.10 2.64 4.06
N GLY A 47 -14.26 2.07 2.87
CA GLY A 47 -14.90 0.77 2.68
C GLY A 47 -14.19 -0.35 3.45
N MET A 48 -12.86 -0.42 3.36
CA MET A 48 -12.07 -1.39 4.12
C MET A 48 -12.23 -1.22 5.63
N THR A 49 -12.18 0.01 6.15
CA THR A 49 -12.38 0.22 7.60
C THR A 49 -13.75 -0.24 8.07
N SER A 50 -14.79 -0.05 7.25
CA SER A 50 -16.13 -0.56 7.54
C SER A 50 -16.20 -2.09 7.45
N GLU A 51 -15.50 -2.70 6.49
CA GLU A 51 -15.45 -4.16 6.34
C GLU A 51 -14.73 -4.84 7.52
N LEU A 52 -13.79 -4.16 8.17
CA LEU A 52 -13.10 -4.66 9.36
C LEU A 52 -13.93 -4.54 10.65
N GLU A 53 -15.00 -3.76 10.66
CA GLU A 53 -15.76 -3.47 11.88
C GLU A 53 -16.36 -4.75 12.48
N GLY A 54 -16.08 -4.99 13.77
CA GLY A 54 -16.59 -6.16 14.48
C GLY A 54 -15.94 -7.50 14.10
N LYS A 55 -14.94 -7.51 13.20
CA LYS A 55 -14.15 -8.71 12.89
C LYS A 55 -13.00 -8.88 13.87
N TYR A 56 -12.67 -10.13 14.18
CA TYR A 56 -11.55 -10.49 15.05
C TYR A 56 -10.88 -11.79 14.58
N GLY A 57 -9.63 -12.02 15.02
CA GLY A 57 -8.87 -13.22 14.67
C GLY A 57 -8.77 -13.43 13.16
N ASP A 58 -8.93 -14.68 12.71
CA ASP A 58 -8.80 -15.06 11.30
C ASP A 58 -9.73 -14.29 10.35
N GLU A 59 -10.92 -13.87 10.82
CA GLU A 59 -11.82 -13.07 9.99
C GLU A 59 -11.29 -11.66 9.76
N PHE A 60 -10.66 -11.07 10.78
CA PHE A 60 -10.03 -9.77 10.68
C PHE A 60 -8.79 -9.85 9.79
N ASP A 61 -7.89 -10.79 10.07
CA ASP A 61 -6.63 -10.94 9.34
C ASP A 61 -6.88 -11.16 7.84
N LYS A 62 -7.84 -12.02 7.50
CA LYS A 62 -8.22 -12.28 6.10
C LYS A 62 -8.75 -11.03 5.42
N ALA A 63 -9.70 -10.32 6.04
CA ALA A 63 -10.27 -9.11 5.48
C ALA A 63 -9.23 -8.00 5.32
N PHE A 64 -8.35 -7.85 6.32
CA PHE A 64 -7.26 -6.88 6.29
C PHE A 64 -6.28 -7.17 5.15
N ILE A 65 -5.83 -8.42 5.01
CA ILE A 65 -4.90 -8.83 3.97
C ILE A 65 -5.51 -8.63 2.57
N GLN A 66 -6.77 -9.05 2.38
CA GLN A 66 -7.47 -8.88 1.09
C GLN A 66 -7.61 -7.41 0.72
N GLY A 67 -8.00 -6.56 1.66
CA GLY A 67 -8.07 -5.12 1.42
C GLY A 67 -6.70 -4.52 1.11
N MET A 68 -5.67 -4.88 1.88
CA MET A 68 -4.32 -4.31 1.73
C MET A 68 -3.70 -4.66 0.39
N ILE A 69 -3.97 -5.84 -0.17
CA ILE A 69 -3.55 -6.20 -1.53
C ILE A 69 -4.12 -5.18 -2.53
N VAL A 70 -5.43 -4.92 -2.50
CA VAL A 70 -6.08 -3.96 -3.42
C VAL A 70 -5.53 -2.55 -3.23
N HIS A 71 -5.32 -2.12 -1.98
CA HIS A 71 -4.72 -0.83 -1.67
C HIS A 71 -3.31 -0.69 -2.29
N HIS A 72 -2.49 -1.73 -2.15
CA HIS A 72 -1.12 -1.72 -2.66
C HIS A 72 -1.08 -1.77 -4.18
N GLU A 73 -1.97 -2.55 -4.82
CA GLU A 73 -2.11 -2.58 -6.29
C GLU A 73 -2.40 -1.19 -6.84
N GLY A 74 -3.29 -0.42 -6.20
CA GLY A 74 -3.56 0.97 -6.58
C GLY A 74 -2.37 1.91 -6.41
N ALA A 75 -1.58 1.74 -5.35
CA ALA A 75 -0.36 2.52 -5.16
C ALA A 75 0.72 2.17 -6.20
N VAL A 76 0.85 0.90 -6.60
CA VAL A 76 1.74 0.45 -7.67
C VAL A 76 1.32 1.07 -9.00
N GLU A 77 0.03 1.07 -9.35
CA GLU A 77 -0.49 1.70 -10.57
C GLU A 77 -0.15 3.21 -10.60
N MET A 78 -0.42 3.94 -9.51
CA MET A 78 -0.06 5.36 -9.40
C MET A 78 1.45 5.60 -9.53
N ALA A 79 2.26 4.75 -8.92
CA ALA A 79 3.72 4.85 -9.00
C ALA A 79 4.21 4.57 -10.43
N GLN A 80 3.65 3.61 -11.15
CA GLN A 80 3.96 3.36 -12.56
C GLN A 80 3.62 4.57 -13.44
N GLN A 81 2.50 5.26 -13.18
CA GLN A 81 2.15 6.50 -13.87
C GLN A 81 3.14 7.62 -13.55
N ALA A 82 3.54 7.76 -12.28
CA ALA A 82 4.53 8.74 -11.85
C ALA A 82 5.90 8.51 -12.50
N LEU A 83 6.33 7.26 -12.66
CA LEU A 83 7.59 6.91 -13.31
C LEU A 83 7.64 7.40 -14.78
N GLN A 84 6.50 7.29 -15.48
CA GLN A 84 6.35 7.72 -16.87
C GLN A 84 6.19 9.24 -17.01
N SER A 85 5.42 9.86 -16.12
CA SER A 85 4.91 11.23 -16.32
C SER A 85 5.65 12.29 -15.50
N ALA A 86 6.32 11.92 -14.41
CA ALA A 86 6.97 12.90 -13.54
C ALA A 86 8.14 13.61 -14.25
N LYS A 87 8.30 14.90 -13.97
CA LYS A 87 9.42 15.71 -14.47
C LYS A 87 10.68 15.56 -13.63
N HIS A 88 10.51 15.46 -12.31
CA HIS A 88 11.60 15.46 -11.34
C HIS A 88 12.12 14.04 -11.09
N ALA A 89 13.45 13.89 -11.04
CA ALA A 89 14.10 12.58 -10.88
C ALA A 89 13.81 11.96 -9.51
N GLU A 90 13.65 12.80 -8.48
CA GLU A 90 13.31 12.43 -7.12
C GLU A 90 11.96 11.72 -7.04
N ILE A 91 10.97 12.21 -7.79
CA ILE A 91 9.64 11.57 -7.86
C ILE A 91 9.69 10.24 -8.60
N LYS A 92 10.50 10.15 -9.67
CA LYS A 92 10.71 8.87 -10.37
C LYS A 92 11.42 7.83 -9.50
N GLN A 93 12.37 8.29 -8.68
CA GLN A 93 13.09 7.42 -7.75
C GLN A 93 12.14 6.91 -6.66
N MET A 94 11.36 7.81 -6.04
CA MET A 94 10.32 7.45 -5.08
C MET A 94 9.29 6.47 -5.69
N ALA A 95 8.89 6.68 -6.95
CA ALA A 95 7.98 5.77 -7.64
C ALA A 95 8.55 4.35 -7.79
N LYS A 96 9.84 4.20 -8.12
CA LYS A 96 10.49 2.88 -8.19
C LYS A 96 10.50 2.19 -6.82
N GLU A 97 10.85 2.94 -5.78
CA GLU A 97 10.89 2.41 -4.40
C GLU A 97 9.51 1.95 -3.94
N ILE A 98 8.45 2.70 -4.29
CA ILE A 98 7.06 2.29 -4.03
C ILE A 98 6.71 1.00 -4.76
N ILE A 99 7.04 0.89 -6.06
CA ILE A 99 6.76 -0.31 -6.85
C ILE A 99 7.45 -1.54 -6.24
N ASP A 100 8.73 -1.42 -5.94
CA ASP A 100 9.54 -2.53 -5.43
C ASP A 100 9.04 -3.00 -4.06
N ALA A 101 8.80 -2.07 -3.13
CA ALA A 101 8.32 -2.39 -1.80
C ALA A 101 6.92 -3.01 -1.83
N GLN A 102 5.97 -2.34 -2.47
CA GLN A 102 4.56 -2.73 -2.40
C GLN A 102 4.28 -4.01 -3.21
N THR A 103 5.02 -4.27 -4.29
CA THR A 103 4.94 -5.56 -5.00
C THR A 103 5.47 -6.70 -4.11
N GLY A 104 6.53 -6.47 -3.34
CA GLY A 104 7.04 -7.42 -2.36
C GLY A 104 6.02 -7.73 -1.25
N GLU A 105 5.34 -6.71 -0.75
CA GLU A 105 4.30 -6.84 0.28
C GLU A 105 3.06 -7.58 -0.26
N ILE A 106 2.61 -7.28 -1.50
CA ILE A 106 1.54 -8.02 -2.18
C ILE A 106 1.87 -9.51 -2.26
N ASN A 107 3.08 -9.87 -2.69
CA ASN A 107 3.48 -11.27 -2.79
C ASN A 107 3.49 -11.97 -1.43
N THR A 108 3.94 -11.27 -0.39
CA THR A 108 3.94 -11.78 0.99
C THR A 108 2.52 -12.05 1.47
N MET A 109 1.62 -11.07 1.29
CA MET A 109 0.22 -11.15 1.66
C MET A 109 -0.53 -12.27 0.93
N ARG A 110 -0.30 -12.41 -0.39
CA ARG A 110 -0.81 -13.52 -1.20
C ARG A 110 -0.31 -14.87 -0.67
N GLY A 111 0.96 -14.94 -0.24
CA GLY A 111 1.53 -16.10 0.42
C GLY A 111 0.83 -16.47 1.74
N TRP A 112 0.47 -15.48 2.56
CA TRP A 112 -0.28 -15.69 3.79
C TRP A 112 -1.71 -16.19 3.54
N LEU A 113 -2.44 -15.60 2.59
CA LEU A 113 -3.77 -16.07 2.20
C LEU A 113 -3.75 -17.55 1.78
N GLN A 114 -2.72 -17.93 1.02
CA GLN A 114 -2.53 -19.31 0.61
C GLN A 114 -2.16 -20.22 1.78
N SER A 115 -1.19 -19.82 2.60
CA SER A 115 -0.64 -20.66 3.66
C SER A 115 -1.59 -20.83 4.85
N TRP A 116 -2.35 -19.80 5.20
CA TRP A 116 -3.17 -19.77 6.42
C TRP A 116 -4.62 -20.14 6.13
N TYR A 117 -5.14 -19.78 4.96
CA TYR A 117 -6.57 -19.91 4.64
C TYR A 117 -6.84 -20.75 3.39
N SER A 118 -5.80 -21.30 2.73
CA SER A 118 -5.91 -22.04 1.47
C SER A 118 -6.59 -21.24 0.34
N ILE A 119 -6.53 -19.90 0.41
CA ILE A 119 -7.07 -19.02 -0.61
C ILE A 119 -5.98 -18.79 -1.66
N GLN A 120 -6.25 -19.24 -2.89
CA GLN A 120 -5.34 -19.02 -4.01
C GLN A 120 -5.27 -17.53 -4.33
N PRO A 121 -4.07 -16.97 -4.55
CA PRO A 121 -3.93 -15.60 -5.03
C PRO A 121 -4.62 -15.44 -6.39
N SER A 122 -5.34 -14.34 -6.60
CA SER A 122 -5.80 -13.99 -7.95
C SER A 122 -4.60 -13.83 -8.87
N THR A 123 -4.67 -14.41 -10.07
CA THR A 123 -3.61 -14.36 -11.08
C THR A 123 -3.66 -13.10 -11.94
N ASP A 124 -4.65 -12.24 -11.73
CA ASP A 124 -4.84 -11.04 -12.54
C ASP A 124 -3.94 -9.92 -12.00
N ILE A 125 -2.94 -9.56 -12.81
CA ILE A 125 -2.21 -8.28 -12.80
C ILE A 125 -2.17 -7.79 -14.24
#